data_AF-A0A932D9J5-F1
#
_entry.id   AF-A0A932D9J5-F1
#
_cell.length_a   1.000
_cell.length_b   1.000
_cell.length_c   1.000
_cell.angle_alpha   90.00
_cell.angle_beta   90.00
_cell.angle_gamma   90.00
#
_symmetry.space_group_name_H-M   'P 1'
#
loop_
_entity.id
_entity.type
_entity.pdbx_description
1 polymer ?
#
loop_
_entity_poly.entity_id
_entity_poly.type
_entity_poly.pdbx_seq_one_letter_code
_entity_poly.pdbx_strand_id
1 'polypeptide(L)' 'MLSCSPEFDHEGRENSATPIKVERAKLSGNGLKVTLRPEGLRAGYVTHFGCRDVVSEHGLALRDPTFYYTLNQVPK' A
#
# COMPACT_ATOMS: atom_id res chain seq x y z
N MET A 1 17.96 11.69 20.22
CA MET A 1 16.71 12.08 19.54
C MET A 1 16.51 11.09 18.42
N LEU A 2 15.41 10.32 18.42
CA LEU A 2 15.11 9.40 17.32
C LEU A 2 14.52 10.23 16.17
N SER A 3 15.28 10.41 15.09
CA SER A 3 14.72 10.93 13.84
C SER A 3 13.82 9.84 13.25
N CYS A 4 12.54 10.15 13.05
CA CYS A 4 11.70 9.35 12.17
C CYS A 4 12.38 9.23 10.80
N SER A 5 12.27 8.08 10.14
CA SER A 5 12.71 7.98 8.75
C SER A 5 11.84 8.91 7.90
N PRO A 6 12.40 9.79 7.06
CA PRO A 6 11.60 10.69 6.25
C PRO A 6 10.70 9.89 5.31
N GLU A 7 9.41 10.20 5.33
CA GLU A 7 8.45 9.64 4.37
C GLU A 7 8.62 10.36 3.03
N PHE A 8 8.54 9.61 1.94
CA PHE A 8 8.60 10.16 0.58
C PHE A 8 7.43 9.65 -0.25
N ASP A 9 6.88 10.51 -1.07
CA ASP A 9 5.90 10.12 -2.07
C ASP A 9 6.56 9.41 -3.27
N HIS A 10 5.74 8.94 -4.22
CA HIS A 10 6.25 8.20 -5.38
C HIS A 10 7.05 9.09 -6.37
N GLU A 11 6.91 10.41 -6.29
CA GLU A 11 7.70 11.39 -7.04
C GLU A 11 9.00 11.77 -6.30
N GLY A 12 9.15 11.36 -5.04
CA GLY A 12 10.31 11.61 -4.20
C GLY A 12 10.23 12.88 -3.34
N ARG A 13 9.04 13.49 -3.19
CA ARG A 13 8.84 14.63 -2.28
C ARG A 13 8.77 14.15 -0.84
N GLU A 14 9.53 14.78 0.04
CA GLU A 14 9.54 14.48 1.48
C GLU A 14 8.23 14.92 2.16
N ASN A 15 7.80 14.16 3.18
CA ASN A 15 6.60 14.41 3.99
C ASN A 15 5.31 14.55 3.15
N SER A 16 5.22 13.76 2.07
CA SER A 16 4.12 13.75 1.10
C SER A 16 3.64 12.31 0.84
N ALA A 17 2.44 12.17 0.30
CA ALA A 17 1.86 10.88 -0.09
C ALA A 17 1.16 10.97 -1.46
N THR A 18 1.50 10.08 -2.38
CA THR A 18 0.81 9.94 -3.68
C THR A 18 -0.32 8.91 -3.55
N PRO A 19 -1.50 9.14 -4.17
CA PRO A 19 -2.48 8.07 -4.38
C PRO A 19 -1.84 6.92 -5.17
N ILE A 20 -1.73 5.74 -4.55
CA ILE A 20 -1.10 4.58 -5.20
C ILE A 20 -1.97 4.11 -6.36
N LYS A 21 -1.52 4.35 -7.60
CA LYS A 21 -2.18 3.88 -8.81
C LYS A 21 -2.13 2.35 -8.85
N VAL A 22 -3.29 1.72 -9.02
CA VAL A 22 -3.45 0.27 -9.10
C VAL A 22 -3.80 -0.11 -10.54
N GLU A 23 -2.94 -0.85 -11.26
CA GLU A 23 -3.24 -1.39 -12.60
C GLU A 23 -4.44 -2.34 -12.53
N ARG A 24 -4.50 -3.13 -11.45
CA ARG A 24 -5.42 -4.25 -11.32
C ARG A 24 -5.67 -4.59 -9.86
N ALA A 25 -6.94 -4.76 -9.52
CA ALA A 25 -7.37 -5.48 -8.33
C ALA A 25 -8.06 -6.78 -8.75
N LYS A 26 -7.82 -7.88 -8.00
CA LYS A 26 -8.57 -9.13 -8.13
C LYS A 26 -9.01 -9.61 -6.75
N LEU A 27 -10.31 -9.64 -6.52
CA LEU A 27 -10.90 -10.30 -5.36
C LEU A 27 -10.85 -11.83 -5.52
N SER A 28 -10.71 -12.57 -4.42
CA SER A 28 -10.86 -14.02 -4.36
C SER A 28 -12.35 -14.42 -4.36
N GLY A 29 -12.66 -15.63 -4.80
CA GLY A 29 -14.05 -16.13 -4.87
C GLY A 29 -14.76 -16.28 -3.52
N ASN A 30 -14.06 -16.10 -2.40
CA ASN A 30 -14.63 -16.05 -1.05
C ASN A 30 -14.63 -14.64 -0.43
N GLY A 31 -14.27 -13.59 -1.17
CA GLY A 31 -14.21 -12.20 -0.68
C GLY A 31 -13.05 -11.86 0.27
N LEU A 32 -12.38 -12.84 0.86
CA LEU A 32 -11.42 -12.61 1.97
C LEU A 32 -10.01 -12.18 1.55
N LYS A 33 -9.70 -12.09 0.25
CA LYS A 33 -8.38 -11.66 -0.25
C LYS A 33 -8.50 -10.82 -1.52
N VAL A 34 -7.93 -9.62 -1.49
CA VAL A 34 -7.63 -8.84 -2.69
C VAL A 34 -6.18 -9.07 -3.10
N THR A 35 -5.94 -9.24 -4.40
CA THR A 35 -4.60 -9.18 -5.01
C THR A 35 -4.49 -7.90 -5.81
N LEU A 36 -3.59 -7.00 -5.39
CA LEU A 36 -3.36 -5.71 -6.04
C LEU A 36 -2.12 -5.78 -6.94
N ARG A 37 -2.12 -4.98 -8.00
CA ARG A 37 -0.94 -4.68 -8.83
C ARG A 37 -0.68 -3.16 -8.80
N PRO A 38 -0.04 -2.66 -7.72
CA PRO A 38 0.31 -1.25 -7.59
C PRO A 38 1.43 -0.88 -8.56
N GLU A 39 1.40 0.35 -9.06
CA GLU A 39 2.42 0.94 -9.93
C GLU A 39 3.42 1.75 -9.11
N GLY A 40 4.62 1.99 -9.64
CA GLY A 40 5.61 2.89 -9.02
C GLY A 40 6.24 2.45 -7.69
N LEU A 41 6.18 1.17 -7.29
CA LEU A 41 6.89 0.68 -6.10
C LEU A 41 8.41 0.79 -6.25
N ARG A 42 9.11 1.17 -5.17
CA ARG A 42 10.56 1.43 -5.15
C ARG A 42 11.29 0.40 -4.28
N ALA A 43 12.35 -0.21 -4.81
CA ALA A 43 13.22 -1.09 -4.04
C ALA A 43 14.05 -0.28 -3.01
N GLY A 44 14.31 -0.87 -1.84
CA GLY A 44 14.98 -0.19 -0.71
C GLY A 44 14.07 0.72 0.13
N TYR A 45 12.77 0.78 -0.16
CA TYR A 45 11.78 1.54 0.60
C TYR A 45 10.70 0.61 1.18
N VAL A 46 10.21 0.93 2.37
CA VAL A 46 8.95 0.39 2.89
C VAL A 46 7.82 1.29 2.40
N THR A 47 6.95 0.77 1.55
CA THR A 47 5.74 1.47 1.09
C THR A 47 4.61 1.26 2.10
N HIS A 48 4.07 2.36 2.61
CA HIS A 48 2.82 2.39 3.38
C HIS A 48 1.61 2.37 2.44
N PHE A 49 0.61 1.55 2.75
CA PHE A 49 -0.67 1.47 2.05
C PHE A 49 -1.80 1.84 3.00
N GLY A 50 -2.67 2.77 2.61
CA GLY A 50 -3.88 3.15 3.33
C GLY A 50 -5.15 2.83 2.54
N CYS A 51 -5.73 1.66 2.76
CA CYS A 51 -6.96 1.18 2.11
C CYS A 51 -8.23 1.66 2.82
N ARG A 52 -8.35 2.97 3.06
CA ARG A 52 -9.42 3.57 3.89
C ARG A 52 -10.82 3.43 3.28
N ASP A 53 -10.91 3.41 1.95
CA ASP A 53 -12.18 3.32 1.21
C ASP A 53 -12.66 1.88 0.98
N VAL A 54 -11.98 0.88 1.58
CA VAL A 54 -12.36 -0.54 1.45
C VAL A 54 -13.41 -0.90 2.52
N VAL A 55 -14.59 -1.28 2.05
CA VAL A 55 -15.73 -1.73 2.85
C VAL A 55 -16.21 -3.11 2.42
N SER A 56 -16.93 -3.81 3.32
CA SER A 56 -17.67 -5.03 2.99
C SER A 56 -18.95 -4.73 2.21
N GLU A 57 -19.61 -5.78 1.71
CA GLU A 57 -20.94 -5.68 1.06
C GLU A 57 -22.03 -5.08 1.98
N HIS A 58 -21.80 -5.09 3.30
CA HIS A 58 -22.68 -4.47 4.30
C HIS A 58 -22.18 -3.07 4.75
N GLY A 59 -21.24 -2.46 4.03
CA GLY A 59 -20.72 -1.13 4.31
C GLY A 59 -19.76 -1.04 5.52
N LEU A 60 -19.32 -2.17 6.08
CA LEU A 60 -18.40 -2.17 7.21
C LEU A 60 -16.96 -1.98 6.72
N ALA A 61 -16.28 -0.93 7.21
CA ALA A 61 -14.88 -0.66 6.88
C ALA A 61 -13.92 -1.72 7.45
N LEU A 62 -12.72 -1.82 6.86
CA LEU A 62 -11.62 -2.59 7.43
C LEU A 62 -11.27 -2.07 8.84
N ARG A 63 -11.15 -2.98 9.82
CA ARG A 63 -10.67 -2.66 11.18
C ARG A 63 -9.25 -2.09 11.15
N ASP A 64 -8.39 -2.70 10.34
CA ASP A 64 -6.99 -2.33 10.15
C ASP A 64 -6.77 -1.96 8.67
N PRO A 65 -7.10 -0.72 8.24
CA PRO A 65 -7.03 -0.32 6.83
C PRO A 65 -5.61 0.00 6.35
N THR A 66 -4.61 -0.12 7.23
CA THR A 66 -3.19 0.16 6.94
C THR A 66 -2.39 -1.13 6.84
N PHE A 67 -1.56 -1.25 5.82
CA PHE A 67 -0.48 -2.25 5.79
C PHE A 67 0.81 -1.66 5.23
N TYR A 68 1.91 -2.40 5.40
CA TYR A 68 3.24 -2.03 4.92
C TYR A 68 3.76 -3.13 4.01
N TYR A 69 4.41 -2.75 2.91
CA TYR A 69 5.01 -3.67 1.96
C TYR A 69 6.37 -3.13 1.51
N THR A 70 7.38 -4.00 1.46
CA THR A 70 8.72 -3.64 0.98
C THR A 70 9.10 -4.56 -0.18
N LEU A 71 9.70 -3.98 -1.22
CA LEU A 71 10.45 -4.73 -2.22
C LEU A 71 11.83 -5.12 -1.66
N ASN A 72 11.82 -5.90 -0.59
CA ASN A 72 12.97 -6.70 -0.18
C ASN A 72 13.25 -7.67 -1.33
N GLN A 73 14.32 -7.43 -2.08
CA GLN A 73 14.60 -8.21 -3.29
C GLN A 73 14.81 -9.67 -2.94
N VAL A 74 14.09 -10.56 -3.63
CA VAL A 74 14.64 -11.87 -3.96
C VAL A 74 15.70 -11.60 -5.06
N PRO A 75 16.98 -11.93 -4.84
CA PRO A 75 18.02 -11.68 -5.83
C PRO A 75 17.77 -12.42 -7.16
N LYS A 76 18.47 -11.96 -8.21
CA LYS A 76 18.79 -12.78 -9.38
C LYS A 76 20.13 -13.45 -9.18
#